data_AF-A8AXS2-F1
#
_entry.id   AF-A8AXS2-F1
#
_cell.length_a   1.000
_cell.length_b   1.000
_cell.length_c   1.000
_cell.angle_alpha   90.00
_cell.angle_beta   90.00
_cell.angle_gamma   90.00
#
_symmetry.space_group_name_H-M   'P 1'
#
loop_
_entity.id
_entity.type
_entity.pdbx_description
1 polymer ?
#
loop_
_entity_poly.entity_id
_entity_poly.type
_entity_poly.pdbx_seq_one_letter_code
_entity_poly.pdbx_strand_id
1 'polypeptide(L)' 'MGEFTSAQVNDSAWVDGKFVASSETLSGLKAQADALLAAIN' A
#
# COMPACT_ATOMS: atom_id res chain seq x y z
N MET A 1 0.65 -16.56 -6.69
CA MET A 1 0.52 -15.16 -7.11
C MET A 1 0.65 -14.33 -5.84
N GLY A 2 1.70 -13.50 -5.73
CA GLY A 2 1.90 -12.67 -4.55
C GLY A 2 0.74 -11.68 -4.38
N GLU A 3 0.35 -11.39 -3.14
CA GLU A 3 -0.64 -10.36 -2.85
C GLU A 3 -0.23 -9.06 -3.56
N PHE A 4 -1.17 -8.41 -4.23
CA PHE A 4 -0.97 -7.12 -4.89
C PHE A 4 -1.92 -6.11 -4.25
N THR A 5 -1.37 -5.21 -3.44
CA THR A 5 -2.12 -4.17 -2.74
C THR A 5 -2.25 -2.99 -3.69
N SER A 6 -3.38 -2.93 -4.39
CA SER A 6 -3.77 -1.77 -5.19
C SER A 6 -4.67 -0.86 -4.36
N ALA A 7 -4.41 0.44 -4.39
CA ALA A 7 -5.26 1.44 -3.76
C ALA A 7 -5.65 2.51 -4.77
N GLN A 8 -6.92 2.91 -4.75
CA GLN A 8 -7.40 4.02 -5.55
C GLN A 8 -6.78 5.32 -5.04
N VAL A 9 -6.25 6.13 -5.97
CA VAL A 9 -5.73 7.47 -5.67
C VAL A 9 -6.86 8.31 -5.08
N ASN A 10 -6.66 8.86 -3.87
CA ASN A 10 -7.64 9.73 -3.23
C ASN A 10 -7.87 11.00 -4.06
N ASP A 11 -9.12 11.48 -4.13
CA ASP A 11 -9.51 12.64 -4.93
C ASP A 11 -8.67 13.89 -4.58
N SER A 12 -8.32 14.04 -3.31
CA SER A 12 -7.45 15.12 -2.82
C SER A 12 -5.99 15.01 -3.26
N ALA A 13 -5.49 13.83 -3.67
CA ALA A 13 -4.12 13.70 -4.18
C ALA A 13 -3.91 14.32 -5.56
N TRP A 14 -4.97 14.43 -6.36
CA TRP A 14 -4.90 15.15 -7.63
C TRP A 14 -4.67 16.65 -7.44
N VAL A 15 -4.99 17.17 -6.24
CA VAL A 15 -4.92 18.59 -5.91
C VAL A 15 -3.73 18.90 -5.00
N ASP A 16 -3.51 18.12 -3.94
CA ASP A 16 -2.43 18.33 -2.97
C ASP A 16 -1.11 17.63 -3.38
N GLY A 17 -1.15 16.75 -4.39
CA GLY A 17 -0.01 15.92 -4.82
C GLY A 17 0.38 14.84 -3.81
N LYS A 18 -0.38 14.69 -2.71
CA LYS A 18 -0.12 13.71 -1.65
C LYS A 18 -1.14 12.60 -1.67
N PHE A 19 -0.66 11.41 -2.01
CA PHE A 19 -1.43 10.19 -1.85
C PHE A 19 -1.61 9.87 -0.36
N VAL A 20 -2.85 9.87 0.09
CA VAL A 20 -3.21 9.44 1.45
C VAL A 20 -3.87 8.08 1.33
N ALA A 21 -3.12 7.04 1.69
CA ALA A 21 -3.61 5.68 1.68
C ALA A 21 -4.60 5.44 2.82
N SER A 22 -5.70 4.74 2.54
CA SER A 22 -6.64 4.27 3.54
C SER A 22 -6.00 3.24 4.47
N SER A 23 -6.50 3.12 5.71
CA SER A 23 -5.98 2.18 6.72
C SER A 23 -5.92 0.72 6.23
N GLU A 24 -6.87 0.29 5.40
CA GLU A 24 -6.86 -1.02 4.75
C GLU A 24 -5.66 -1.22 3.82
N THR A 25 -5.36 -0.24 2.98
CA THR A 25 -4.19 -0.25 2.09
C THR A 25 -2.89 -0.30 2.88
N LEU A 26 -2.80 0.47 3.98
CA LEU A 26 -1.62 0.45 4.84
C LEU A 26 -1.41 -0.92 5.50
N SER A 27 -2.51 -1.58 5.91
CA SER A 27 -2.44 -2.93 6.47
C SER A 27 -1.99 -3.96 5.43
N GLY A 28 -2.50 -3.87 4.20
CA GLY A 28 -2.05 -4.71 3.08
C GLY A 28 -0.57 -4.47 2.74
N LEU A 29 -0.15 -3.20 2.63
CA LEU A 29 1.25 -2.84 2.37
C LEU A 29 2.18 -3.36 3.47
N LYS A 30 1.75 -3.34 4.73
CA LYS A 30 2.52 -3.94 5.83
C LYS A 30 2.65 -5.45 5.68
N ALA A 31 1.58 -6.16 5.34
CA ALA A 31 1.65 -7.60 5.10
C ALA A 31 2.62 -7.94 3.95
N GLN A 32 2.63 -7.13 2.89
CA GLN A 32 3.59 -7.27 1.79
C GLN A 32 5.03 -6.99 2.21
N ALA A 33 5.26 -5.95 3.01
CA ALA A 33 6.58 -5.60 3.50
C ALA A 33 7.15 -6.71 4.41
N ASP A 34 6.32 -7.28 5.29
CA ASP A 34 6.68 -8.43 6.13
C ASP A 34 6.97 -9.67 5.29
N ALA A 35 6.13 -9.97 4.29
CA ALA A 35 6.35 -11.09 3.37
C ALA A 35 7.63 -10.93 2.54
N LEU A 36 7.94 -9.71 2.09
CA LEU A 36 9.17 -9.40 1.36
C LEU A 36 10.40 -9.57 2.26
N LEU A 37 10.35 -9.06 3.49
CA LEU A 37 11.45 -9.21 4.44
C LEU A 37 11.70 -10.67 4.81
N ALA A 38 10.62 -11.45 4.99
CA ALA A 38 10.71 -12.88 5.25
C ALA A 38 11.23 -13.70 4.05
N ALA A 39 11.07 -13.21 2.82
CA ALA A 39 11.61 -13.86 1.62
C ALA A 39 13.09 -13.50 1.36
N ILE A 40 13.60 -12.42 1.93
CA ILE A 40 14.99 -11.99 1.81
C ILE A 40 15.90 -12.66 2.86
N ASN A 41 15.36 -12.99 4.04
CA ASN A 41 16.05 -13.75 5.10
C ASN A 41 15.96 -15.26 4.88
#